data_AF-A0A0M8T4N9-F1
#
_entry.id   AF-A0A0M8T4N9-F1
#
_cell.length_a   1.000
_cell.length_b   1.000
_cell.length_c   1.000
_cell.angle_alpha   90.00
_cell.angle_beta   90.00
_cell.angle_gamma   90.00
#
_symmetry.space_group_name_H-M   'P 1'
#
loop_
_entity.id
_entity.type
_entity.pdbx_description
1 polymer ?
#
loop_
_entity_poly.entity_id
_entity_poly.type
_entity_poly.pdbx_seq_one_letter_code
_entity_poly.pdbx_strand_id
1 'polypeptide(L)'
;MAADSRSDIDWTLSHIALSDRILAAAAHDVLTGLLTIVDNREAMDENAISSLIASTTHTQRVDLVSRNSADLGAAIRATLEQAAAIPVPLRLVSRDGQPLPEQRLRRGTLVRLRATEHIPGHTERINLLASAE
;
A
#
# COMPACT_ATOMS: atom_id res chain seq x y z
N MET A 1 -16.74 13.50 -14.81
CA MET A 1 -15.78 12.37 -14.72
C MET A 1 -16.08 11.27 -15.73
N ALA A 2 -15.17 11.00 -16.67
CA ALA A 2 -15.25 9.87 -17.59
C ALA A 2 -15.22 8.53 -16.83
N ALA A 3 -15.89 7.50 -17.37
CA ALA A 3 -15.99 6.18 -16.73
C ALA A 3 -14.61 5.56 -16.41
N ASP A 4 -13.63 5.76 -17.29
CA ASP A 4 -12.27 5.28 -17.12
C ASP A 4 -11.53 5.96 -15.96
N SER A 5 -11.70 7.28 -15.80
CA SER A 5 -11.10 8.03 -14.68
C SER A 5 -11.64 7.55 -13.33
N ARG A 6 -12.93 7.20 -13.25
CA ARG A 6 -13.52 6.67 -12.01
C ARG A 6 -12.96 5.30 -11.66
N SER A 7 -12.89 4.41 -12.64
CA SER A 7 -12.31 3.07 -12.47
C SER A 7 -10.87 3.15 -11.98
N ASP A 8 -10.06 4.03 -12.57
CA ASP A 8 -8.66 4.21 -12.19
C ASP A 8 -8.49 4.80 -10.77
N ILE A 9 -9.36 5.73 -10.34
CA ILE A 9 -9.36 6.23 -8.97
C ILE A 9 -9.70 5.11 -7.98
N ASP A 10 -10.73 4.32 -8.28
CA ASP A 10 -11.16 3.22 -7.40
C ASP A 10 -10.10 2.11 -7.31
N TRP A 11 -9.38 1.86 -8.41
CA TRP A 11 -8.19 1.00 -8.43
C TRP A 11 -7.09 1.56 -7.52
N THR A 12 -6.75 2.85 -7.67
CA THR A 12 -5.69 3.47 -6.87
C THR A 12 -6.02 3.46 -5.37
N LEU A 13 -7.27 3.77 -4.98
CA LEU A 13 -7.68 3.70 -3.57
C LEU A 13 -7.57 2.27 -3.01
N SER A 14 -8.00 1.28 -3.76
CA SER A 14 -7.94 -0.13 -3.38
C SER A 14 -6.49 -0.61 -3.21
N HIS A 15 -5.62 -0.26 -4.17
CA HIS A 15 -4.19 -0.54 -4.13
C HIS A 15 -3.52 0.07 -2.88
N ILE A 16 -3.82 1.34 -2.55
CA ILE A 16 -3.28 2.01 -1.37
C ILE A 16 -3.71 1.28 -0.10
N ALA A 17 -5.01 0.99 0.05
CA ALA A 17 -5.57 0.34 1.23
C ALA A 17 -4.94 -1.04 1.47
N LEU A 18 -4.80 -1.86 0.42
CA LEU A 18 -4.17 -3.18 0.52
C LEU A 18 -2.68 -3.07 0.87
N SER A 19 -1.98 -2.12 0.25
CA SER A 19 -0.56 -1.87 0.54
C SER A 19 -0.33 -1.46 2.00
N ASP A 20 -1.16 -0.57 2.56
CA ASP A 20 -1.02 -0.15 3.97
C ASP A 20 -1.29 -1.31 4.92
N ARG A 21 -2.25 -2.18 4.61
CA ARG A 21 -2.51 -3.40 5.38
C ARG A 21 -1.30 -4.36 5.36
N ILE A 22 -0.68 -4.57 4.20
CA ILE A 22 0.52 -5.40 4.06
C ILE A 22 1.67 -4.83 4.89
N LEU A 23 1.90 -3.52 4.83
CA LEU A 23 2.96 -2.86 5.59
C LEU A 23 2.69 -2.89 7.10
N ALA A 24 1.43 -2.76 7.52
CA ALA A 24 1.04 -2.85 8.93
C ALA A 24 1.25 -4.26 9.48
N ALA A 25 0.91 -5.30 8.71
CA ALA A 25 1.17 -6.69 9.07
C ALA A 25 2.68 -6.96 9.21
N ALA A 26 3.47 -6.56 8.21
CA ALA A 26 4.94 -6.72 8.27
C ALA A 26 5.56 -5.97 9.45
N ALA A 27 5.04 -4.78 9.78
CA ALA A 27 5.44 -4.03 10.95
C ALA A 27 5.17 -4.79 12.26
N HIS A 28 4.01 -5.43 12.36
CA HIS A 28 3.62 -6.24 13.51
C HIS A 28 4.47 -7.51 13.66
N ASP A 29 4.72 -8.23 12.56
CA ASP A 29 5.59 -9.41 12.55
C ASP A 29 6.99 -9.08 13.08
N VAL A 30 7.58 -7.98 12.60
CA VAL A 30 8.89 -7.52 13.09
C VAL A 30 8.86 -7.21 14.59
N LEU A 31 7.79 -6.58 15.09
CA LEU A 31 7.65 -6.26 16.51
C LEU A 31 7.52 -7.51 17.39
N THR A 32 6.93 -8.57 16.85
CA THR A 32 6.75 -9.86 17.54
C THR A 32 7.94 -10.82 17.33
N GLY A 33 9.00 -10.36 16.64
CA GLY A 33 10.20 -11.15 16.38
C GLY A 33 10.03 -12.20 15.28
N LEU A 34 8.95 -12.13 14.51
CA LEU A 34 8.70 -13.01 13.38
C LEU A 34 9.48 -12.53 12.14
N LEU A 35 9.97 -13.48 11.35
CA LEU A 35 10.48 -13.20 10.02
C LEU A 35 9.31 -12.79 9.13
N THR A 36 9.45 -11.66 8.45
CA THR A 36 8.41 -11.15 7.54
C THR A 36 8.98 -10.87 6.16
N ILE A 37 8.10 -10.92 5.16
CA ILE A 37 8.37 -10.53 3.78
C ILE A 37 7.27 -9.54 3.40
N VAL A 38 7.66 -8.40 2.84
CA VAL A 38 6.68 -7.48 2.24
C VAL A 38 6.42 -7.95 0.82
N ASP A 39 5.28 -8.58 0.62
CA ASP A 39 4.80 -9.06 -0.69
C ASP A 39 3.62 -8.19 -1.14
N ASN A 40 3.78 -7.44 -2.23
CA ASN A 40 2.74 -6.53 -2.71
C ASN A 40 1.75 -7.19 -3.69
N ARG A 41 1.83 -8.52 -3.92
CA ARG A 41 1.04 -9.21 -4.95
C ARG A 41 -0.45 -8.99 -4.78
N GLU A 42 -0.99 -9.11 -3.57
CA GLU A 42 -2.41 -8.86 -3.31
C GLU A 42 -2.81 -7.42 -3.66
N ALA A 43 -1.93 -6.45 -3.40
CA ALA A 43 -2.17 -5.04 -3.73
C ALA A 43 -1.98 -4.71 -5.21
N MET A 44 -1.57 -5.65 -6.05
CA MET A 44 -1.41 -5.48 -7.50
C MET A 44 -2.28 -6.47 -8.31
N ASP A 45 -2.83 -7.49 -7.66
CA ASP A 45 -3.63 -8.52 -8.28
C ASP A 45 -4.98 -7.97 -8.74
N GLU A 46 -5.27 -8.16 -10.03
CA GLU A 46 -6.49 -7.66 -10.66
C GLU A 46 -7.75 -8.25 -10.03
N ASN A 47 -7.74 -9.54 -9.66
CA ASN A 47 -8.90 -10.19 -9.06
C ASN A 47 -9.15 -9.68 -7.63
N ALA A 48 -8.10 -9.51 -6.83
CA ALA A 48 -8.18 -8.98 -5.47
C ALA A 48 -8.71 -7.54 -5.49
N ILE A 49 -8.16 -6.68 -6.35
CA ILE A 49 -8.61 -5.29 -6.48
C ILE A 49 -10.03 -5.23 -7.02
N SER A 50 -10.37 -5.99 -8.07
CA SER A 50 -11.72 -6.00 -8.65
C SER A 50 -12.74 -6.51 -7.64
N SER A 51 -12.40 -7.53 -6.84
CA SER A 51 -13.26 -8.04 -5.77
C SER A 51 -13.48 -6.99 -4.68
N LEU A 52 -12.43 -6.24 -4.30
CA LEU A 52 -12.56 -5.16 -3.35
C LEU A 52 -13.44 -4.02 -3.89
N ILE A 53 -13.24 -3.62 -5.15
CA ILE A 53 -14.06 -2.59 -5.80
C ILE A 53 -15.52 -3.04 -5.89
N ALA A 54 -15.78 -4.28 -6.29
CA ALA A 54 -17.14 -4.81 -6.44
C ALA A 54 -17.87 -4.96 -5.09
N SER A 55 -17.14 -5.24 -4.01
CA SER A 55 -17.71 -5.42 -2.67
C SER A 55 -17.81 -4.13 -1.84
N THR A 56 -17.36 -2.99 -2.39
CA THR A 56 -17.35 -1.71 -1.67
C THR A 56 -17.95 -0.58 -2.50
N THR A 57 -18.52 0.40 -1.81
CA THR A 57 -18.77 1.73 -2.37
C THR A 57 -17.50 2.56 -2.35
N HIS A 58 -17.48 3.66 -3.09
CA HIS A 58 -16.35 4.58 -3.07
C HIS A 58 -16.07 5.15 -1.67
N THR A 59 -17.10 5.56 -0.94
CA THR A 59 -16.94 6.06 0.44
C THR A 59 -16.31 4.99 1.33
N GLN A 60 -16.75 3.73 1.21
CA GLN A 60 -16.13 2.62 1.95
C GLN A 60 -14.67 2.39 1.55
N ARG A 61 -14.27 2.62 0.29
CA ARG A 61 -12.85 2.58 -0.13
C ARG A 61 -12.04 3.69 0.50
N VAL A 62 -12.56 4.91 0.56
CA VAL A 62 -11.91 6.04 1.25
C VAL A 62 -11.77 5.74 2.75
N ASP A 63 -12.80 5.16 3.37
CA ASP A 63 -12.75 4.74 4.77
C ASP A 63 -11.73 3.62 5.00
N LEU A 64 -11.58 2.69 4.07
CA LEU A 64 -10.56 1.64 4.12
C LEU A 64 -9.14 2.22 4.06
N VAL A 65 -8.88 3.17 3.15
CA VAL A 65 -7.59 3.88 3.10
C VAL A 65 -7.32 4.58 4.43
N SER A 66 -8.32 5.28 4.98
CA SER A 66 -8.18 6.02 6.23
C SER A 66 -7.89 5.10 7.43
N ARG A 67 -8.61 3.98 7.54
CA ARG A 67 -8.39 3.01 8.63
C ARG A 67 -7.04 2.29 8.51
N ASN A 68 -6.72 1.77 7.32
CA ASN A 68 -5.48 1.02 7.13
C ASN A 68 -4.24 1.90 7.28
N SER A 69 -4.31 3.17 6.86
CA SER A 69 -3.23 4.13 7.10
C SER A 69 -3.08 4.50 8.58
N ALA A 70 -4.18 4.59 9.34
CA ALA A 70 -4.13 4.77 10.79
C ALA A 70 -3.49 3.58 11.49
N ASP A 71 -3.84 2.35 11.08
CA ASP A 71 -3.26 1.10 11.60
C ASP A 71 -1.76 1.02 11.29
N LEU A 72 -1.35 1.31 10.06
CA LEU A 72 0.06 1.40 9.69
C LEU A 72 0.79 2.46 10.52
N GLY A 73 0.19 3.64 10.68
CA GLY A 73 0.76 4.71 11.50
C GLY A 73 0.94 4.30 12.97
N ALA A 74 -0.02 3.55 13.53
CA ALA A 74 0.08 3.00 14.88
C ALA A 74 1.20 1.96 14.98
N ALA A 75 1.31 1.05 14.01
CA ALA A 75 2.37 0.05 13.97
C ALA A 75 3.77 0.67 13.82
N ILE A 76 3.90 1.76 13.05
CA ILE A 76 5.13 2.54 12.94
C ILE A 76 5.49 3.19 14.28
N ARG A 77 4.53 3.85 14.96
CA ARG A 77 4.78 4.49 16.26
C ARG A 77 5.14 3.50 17.36
N ALA A 78 4.59 2.29 17.33
CA ALA A 78 4.92 1.23 18.28
C ALA A 78 6.32 0.64 18.08
N THR A 79 7.02 1.02 17.00
CA THR A 79 8.29 0.41 16.63
C THR A 79 9.46 1.10 17.29
N LEU A 80 10.27 0.32 18.00
CA LEU A 80 11.53 0.77 18.57
C LEU A 80 12.50 1.22 17.47
N GLU A 81 13.30 2.23 17.74
CA GLU A 81 14.24 2.81 16.77
C GLU A 81 15.19 1.75 16.17
N GLN A 82 15.62 0.77 16.97
CA GLN A 82 16.46 -0.34 16.52
C GLN A 82 15.77 -1.20 15.46
N ALA A 83 14.45 -1.37 15.55
CA ALA A 83 13.68 -2.14 14.59
C ALA A 83 13.52 -1.42 13.24
N ALA A 84 13.77 -0.10 13.17
CA ALA A 84 13.82 0.62 11.90
C ALA A 84 15.03 0.20 11.02
N ALA A 85 16.10 -0.30 11.64
CA ALA A 85 17.30 -0.77 10.94
C ALA A 85 17.17 -2.21 10.40
N ILE A 86 16.15 -2.97 10.83
CA ILE A 86 15.94 -4.36 10.40
C ILE A 86 15.70 -4.42 8.88
N PRO A 87 16.51 -5.18 8.12
CA PRO A 87 16.26 -5.43 6.71
C PRO A 87 15.05 -6.34 6.52
N VAL A 88 14.14 -5.93 5.65
CA VAL A 88 12.95 -6.71 5.28
C VAL A 88 13.06 -7.10 3.80
N PRO A 89 12.97 -8.39 3.45
CA PRO A 89 12.87 -8.83 2.06
C PRO A 89 11.58 -8.32 1.41
N LEU A 90 11.69 -7.88 0.17
CA LEU A 90 10.56 -7.44 -0.65
C LEU A 90 10.36 -8.40 -1.81
N ARG A 91 9.11 -8.79 -2.02
CA ARG A 91 8.64 -9.47 -3.23
C ARG A 91 7.66 -8.55 -3.90
N LEU A 92 8.15 -7.84 -4.92
CA LEU A 92 7.36 -6.84 -5.61
C LEU A 92 6.95 -7.36 -6.98
N VAL A 93 5.70 -7.11 -7.35
CA VAL A 93 5.19 -7.20 -8.70
C VAL A 93 4.76 -5.81 -9.15
N SER A 94 4.90 -5.54 -10.44
CA SER A 94 4.38 -4.33 -11.09
C SER A 94 2.88 -4.47 -11.37
N ARG A 95 2.26 -3.38 -11.85
CA ARG A 95 0.83 -3.34 -12.18
C ARG A 95 0.43 -4.31 -13.31
N ASP A 96 1.35 -4.60 -14.22
CA ASP A 96 1.22 -5.62 -15.29
C ASP A 96 1.55 -7.04 -14.80
N GLY A 97 1.69 -7.23 -13.50
CA GLY A 97 1.91 -8.54 -12.86
C GLY A 97 3.33 -9.09 -13.01
N GLN A 98 4.27 -8.30 -13.56
CA GLN A 98 5.65 -8.76 -13.73
C GLN A 98 6.41 -8.70 -12.40
N PRO A 99 7.14 -9.76 -12.02
CA PRO A 99 7.97 -9.72 -10.83
C PRO A 99 9.14 -8.74 -11.01
N LEU A 100 9.39 -7.94 -9.99
CA LEU A 100 10.59 -7.11 -9.88
C LEU A 100 11.71 -7.90 -9.17
N PRO A 101 12.98 -7.55 -9.40
CA PRO A 101 14.09 -8.18 -8.69
C PRO A 101 13.91 -8.17 -7.18
N GLU A 102 14.21 -9.30 -6.52
CA GLU A 102 14.17 -9.38 -5.07
C GLU A 102 15.15 -8.36 -4.48
N GLN A 103 14.67 -7.64 -3.47
CA GLN A 103 15.46 -6.62 -2.78
C GLN A 103 15.21 -6.69 -1.29
N ARG A 104 16.16 -6.16 -0.51
CA ARG A 104 16.03 -6.01 0.94
C ARG A 104 16.17 -4.56 1.28
N LEU A 105 15.16 -3.98 1.92
CA LEU A 105 15.22 -2.61 2.41
C LEU A 105 15.11 -2.58 3.92
N ARG A 106 15.83 -1.65 4.54
CA ARG A 106 15.62 -1.35 5.96
C ARG A 106 14.18 -0.87 6.15
N ARG A 107 13.53 -1.30 7.22
CA ARG A 107 12.15 -0.91 7.51
C ARG A 107 11.95 0.61 7.54
N GLY A 108 12.86 1.35 8.16
CA GLY A 108 12.80 2.82 8.17
C GLY A 108 12.90 3.44 6.77
N THR A 109 13.59 2.77 5.84
CA THR A 109 13.62 3.17 4.43
C THR A 109 12.28 2.92 3.75
N LEU A 110 11.63 1.78 4.00
CA LEU A 110 10.29 1.48 3.46
C LEU A 110 9.25 2.50 3.91
N VAL A 111 9.23 2.82 5.22
CA VAL A 111 8.32 3.83 5.78
C VAL A 111 8.55 5.19 5.13
N ARG A 112 9.81 5.59 4.96
CA ARG A 112 10.15 6.85 4.29
C ARG A 112 9.69 6.84 2.83
N LEU A 113 10.02 5.82 2.04
CA LEU A 113 9.58 5.69 0.65
C LEU A 113 8.05 5.76 0.53
N ARG A 114 7.32 5.10 1.43
CA ARG A 114 5.86 5.17 1.48
C ARG A 114 5.38 6.62 1.67
N ALA A 115 5.96 7.34 2.63
CA ALA A 115 5.56 8.68 3.01
C ALA A 115 6.00 9.78 2.01
N THR A 116 7.19 9.66 1.44
CA THR A 116 7.81 10.73 0.63
C THR A 116 7.63 10.56 -0.87
N GLU A 117 7.37 9.34 -1.34
CA GLU A 117 7.27 9.06 -2.78
C GLU A 117 5.93 8.41 -3.13
N HIS A 118 5.58 7.30 -2.47
CA HIS A 118 4.45 6.48 -2.89
C HIS A 118 3.09 7.16 -2.64
N ILE A 119 2.84 7.66 -1.43
CA ILE A 119 1.57 8.36 -1.13
C ILE A 119 1.46 9.67 -1.93
N PRO A 120 2.51 10.52 -2.00
CA PRO A 120 2.47 11.71 -2.86
C PRO A 120 2.21 11.38 -4.33
N GLY A 121 2.88 10.38 -4.90
CA GLY A 121 2.67 9.97 -6.29
C GLY A 121 1.24 9.51 -6.58
N HIS A 122 0.62 8.75 -5.67
CA HIS A 122 -0.80 8.38 -5.83
C HIS A 122 -1.75 9.56 -5.63
N THR A 123 -1.41 10.50 -4.75
CA THR A 123 -2.19 11.72 -4.55
C THR A 123 -2.21 12.56 -5.82
N GLU A 124 -1.05 12.76 -6.44
CA GLU A 124 -0.92 13.44 -7.73
C GLU A 124 -1.73 12.73 -8.82
N ARG A 125 -1.60 11.39 -8.93
CA ARG A 125 -2.38 10.59 -9.88
C ARG A 125 -3.89 10.79 -9.71
N ILE A 126 -4.40 10.73 -8.47
CA ILE A 126 -5.83 10.95 -8.19
C ILE A 126 -6.26 12.36 -8.60
N ASN A 127 -5.46 13.39 -8.29
CA ASN A 127 -5.77 14.77 -8.66
C ASN A 127 -5.85 14.95 -10.18
N LEU A 128 -4.91 14.33 -10.93
CA LEU A 128 -4.93 14.37 -12.39
C LEU A 128 -6.18 13.68 -12.96
N LEU A 129 -6.53 12.50 -12.45
CA LEU A 129 -7.72 11.76 -12.90
C LEU A 129 -9.03 12.49 -12.57
N ALA A 130 -9.08 13.18 -11.43
CA ALA A 130 -10.23 13.98 -11.02
C ALA A 130 -10.37 15.29 -11.83
N SER A 131 -9.25 15.81 -12.36
CA SER A 131 -9.21 17.04 -13.16
C SER A 131 -9.38 16.82 -14.67
N ALA A 132 -9.29 15.58 -15.15
CA ALA A 132 -9.44 15.20 -16.56
C ALA A 132 -10.90 15.18 -17.04
N GLU A 133 -11.70 16.14 -16.57
CA GLU A 133 -13.08 16.40 -17.00
C GLU A 133 -13.15 17.07 -18.37
#